data_AF-A0A378PMF5-F1
#
_entry.id   AF-A0A378PMF5-F1
#
_cell.length_a   1.000
_cell.length_b   1.000
_cell.length_c   1.000
_cell.angle_alpha   90.00
_cell.angle_beta   90.00
_cell.angle_gamma   90.00
#
_symmetry.space_group_name_H-M   'P 1'
#
loop_
_entity.id
_entity.type
_entity.pdbx_description
1 polymer ?
#
loop_
_entity_poly.entity_id
_entity_poly.type
_entity_poly.pdbx_seq_one_letter_code
_entity_poly.pdbx_strand_id
1 'polypeptide(L)' 'MIIQPKYGLLSDVNGLIVAMERRAEGRYGNCGLIDHHDREILPFEYDKIFGFGEYFVVGKGD' A
#
# COMPACT_ATOMS: atom_id res chain seq x y z
N MET A 1 -4.42 1.24 26.13
CA MET A 1 -5.12 0.68 24.95
C MET A 1 -4.14 0.64 23.81
N ILE A 2 -3.91 -0.54 23.20
CA ILE A 2 -3.07 -0.66 22.01
C ILE A 2 -4.02 -0.82 20.83
N ILE A 3 -3.96 0.12 19.88
CA ILE A 3 -4.75 0.07 18.65
C ILE A 3 -3.98 -0.80 17.66
N GLN A 4 -4.65 -1.77 17.06
CA GLN A 4 -4.04 -2.59 16.03
C GLN A 4 -3.87 -1.78 14.74
N PRO A 5 -2.73 -1.88 14.04
CA PRO A 5 -2.53 -1.14 12.80
C PRO A 5 -3.51 -1.62 11.74
N LYS A 6 -4.07 -0.68 10.97
CA LYS A 6 -4.93 -0.94 9.81
C LYS A 6 -4.14 -1.61 8.68
N TYR A 7 -2.92 -1.13 8.45
CA TYR A 7 -2.03 -1.56 7.37
C TYR A 7 -0.85 -2.38 7.89
N GLY A 8 -0.36 -3.30 7.06
CA GLY A 8 0.83 -4.11 7.37
C GLY A 8 2.13 -3.37 7.08
N LEU A 9 2.13 -2.51 6.05
CA LEU A 9 3.27 -1.69 5.64
C LEU A 9 2.75 -0.38 5.06
N LEU A 10 3.50 0.70 5.29
CA LEU A 10 3.29 2.02 4.70
C LEU A 10 4.63 2.55 4.18
N SER A 11 4.61 3.10 2.96
CA SER A 11 5.75 3.82 2.38
C SER A 11 5.25 5.11 1.74
N ASP A 12 5.71 6.25 2.27
CA ASP A 12 5.47 7.56 1.66
C ASP A 12 6.38 7.74 0.45
N VAL A 13 5.79 8.02 -0.71
CA VAL A 13 6.47 8.20 -1.98
C VAL A 13 5.70 9.26 -2.77
N ASN A 14 6.38 10.34 -3.18
CA ASN A 14 5.80 11.42 -3.99
C ASN A 14 4.49 12.02 -3.42
N GLY A 15 4.36 12.12 -2.10
CA GLY A 15 3.19 12.71 -1.44
C GLY A 15 1.95 11.81 -1.43
N LEU A 16 2.10 10.54 -1.78
CA LEU A 16 1.12 9.47 -1.59
C LEU A 16 1.75 8.34 -0.79
N ILE A 17 0.91 7.46 -0.26
CA ILE A 17 1.35 6.35 0.58
C ILE A 17 1.04 5.05 -0.16
N VAL A 18 2.09 4.29 -0.47
CA VAL A 18 1.95 2.86 -0.80
C VAL A 18 1.61 2.14 0.48
N ALA A 19 0.41 1.56 0.54
CA ALA A 19 -0.08 0.84 1.70
C ALA A 19 -0.25 -0.64 1.36
N MET A 20 0.12 -1.52 2.29
CA MET A 20 -0.10 -2.95 2.17
C MET A 20 -1.21 -3.39 3.12
N GLU A 21 -2.12 -4.23 2.62
CA GLU A 21 -3.12 -4.88 3.45
C GLU A 21 -2.43 -5.63 4.60
N ARG A 22 -2.96 -5.49 5.80
CA ARG A 22 -2.52 -6.31 6.91
C ARG A 22 -3.12 -7.70 6.78
N ARG A 23 -2.27 -8.72 6.66
CA ARG A 23 -2.66 -10.13 6.73
C ARG A 23 -2.11 -10.80 8.00
N ALA A 24 -2.68 -11.95 8.35
CA ALA A 24 -2.19 -12.78 9.44
C ALA A 24 -0.75 -13.25 9.17
N GLU A 25 -0.03 -13.56 10.25
CA GLU A 25 1.43 -13.70 10.34
C GLU A 25 2.08 -14.44 9.17
N GLY A 26 3.09 -13.81 8.56
CA GLY A 26 3.94 -14.38 7.52
C GLY A 26 3.47 -14.18 6.07
N ARG A 27 2.33 -13.52 5.83
CA ARG A 27 1.84 -13.23 4.47
C ARG A 27 1.84 -11.74 4.18
N TYR A 28 2.45 -11.36 3.05
CA TYR A 28 2.27 -10.03 2.49
C TYR A 28 0.86 -9.93 1.91
N GLY A 29 0.18 -8.83 2.23
CA GLY A 29 -1.09 -8.48 1.61
C GLY A 29 -0.88 -7.78 0.27
N ASN A 30 -1.97 -7.51 -0.42
CA ASN A 30 -1.89 -6.72 -1.64
C ASN A 30 -1.56 -5.26 -1.28
N CYS A 31 -0.92 -4.57 -2.22
CA CYS A 31 -0.62 -3.16 -2.15
C CYS A 31 -1.75 -2.34 -2.81
N GLY A 32 -2.05 -1.20 -2.21
CA GLY A 32 -2.86 -0.12 -2.76
C GLY A 32 -2.13 1.22 -2.59
N LEU A 33 -2.73 2.28 -3.10
CA LEU A 33 -2.20 3.64 -2.98
C LEU A 33 -3.25 4.51 -2.28
N ILE A 34 -2.85 5.19 -1.20
CA ILE A 34 -3.72 6.09 -0.44
C ILE A 34 -3.09 7.47 -0.33
N ASP A 35 -3.90 8.49 -0.06
CA ASP A 35 -3.39 9.79 0.38
C ASP A 35 -3.17 9.84 1.90
N HIS A 36 -2.64 10.96 2.40
CA HIS A 36 -2.44 11.19 3.84
C HIS A 36 -3.74 11.28 4.67
N HIS A 37 -4.91 11.31 4.01
CA HIS A 37 -6.22 11.33 4.64
C HIS A 37 -6.92 9.97 4.53
N ASP A 38 -6.15 8.89 4.27
CA ASP A 38 -6.67 7.52 4.18
C ASP A 38 -7.65 7.31 3.02
N ARG A 39 -7.62 8.18 2.00
CA ARG A 39 -8.44 8.06 0.79
C ARG A 39 -7.76 7.15 -0.21
N GLU A 40 -8.49 6.16 -0.70
CA GLU A 40 -8.01 5.24 -1.73
C GLU A 40 -7.85 5.97 -3.07
N ILE A 41 -6.64 5.92 -3.61
CA ILE A 41 -6.28 6.40 -4.95
C ILE A 41 -6.19 5.21 -5.92
N LEU A 42 -5.61 4.08 -5.46
CA LEU A 42 -5.62 2.81 -6.17
C LEU A 42 -6.04 1.67 -5.24
N PRO A 43 -6.84 0.70 -5.74
CA PRO A 43 -7.31 -0.43 -4.95
C PRO A 43 -6.18 -1.36 -4.50
N PHE A 44 -6.44 -2.11 -3.42
CA PHE A 44 -5.52 -3.11 -2.85
C PHE A 44 -5.53 -4.42 -3.65
N GLU A 45 -5.10 -4.37 -4.91
CA GLU A 45 -5.10 -5.53 -5.82
C GLU A 45 -3.77 -5.80 -6.51
N TYR A 46 -2.72 -5.06 -6.15
CA TYR A 46 -1.40 -5.17 -6.76
C TYR A 46 -0.45 -5.92 -5.84
N ASP A 47 0.42 -6.77 -6.38
CA ASP A 47 1.43 -7.45 -5.56
C ASP A 47 2.49 -6.48 -5.05
N LYS A 48 2.78 -5.44 -5.84
CA LYS A 48 3.77 -4.41 -5.53
C LYS A 48 3.43 -3.09 -6.20
N ILE A 49 3.76 -2.00 -5.52
CA ILE A 49 3.73 -0.64 -6.05
C ILE A 49 5.04 0.04 -5.64
N PHE A 50 5.73 0.70 -6.57
CA PHE A 50 6.95 1.46 -6.29
C PHE A 50 6.98 2.77 -7.09
N GLY A 51 7.62 3.80 -6.53
CA GLY A 51 7.82 5.07 -7.23
C GLY A 51 8.95 4.99 -8.25
N PHE A 52 8.78 5.70 -9.37
CA PHE A 52 9.77 5.86 -10.43
C PHE A 52 9.67 7.28 -11.04
N GLY A 53 10.52 8.19 -10.57
CA GLY A 53 10.38 9.61 -10.89
C GLY A 53 9.01 10.12 -10.42
N GLU A 54 8.27 10.79 -11.31
CA GLU A 54 6.91 11.28 -11.05
C GLU A 54 5.81 10.20 -11.20
N TYR A 55 6.20 8.95 -11.50
CA TYR A 55 5.26 7.86 -11.77
C TYR A 55 5.25 6.83 -10.65
N PHE A 56 4.17 6.06 -10.60
CA PHE A 56 4.10 4.79 -9.88
C PHE A 56 4.08 3.64 -10.87
N VAL A 57 4.82 2.59 -10.57
CA VAL A 57 4.80 1.34 -11.32
C VAL A 57 4.13 0.28 -10.46
N VAL A 58 3.14 -0.38 -11.04
CA VAL A 58 2.38 -1.44 -10.37
C VAL A 58 2.72 -2.79 -10.99
N GLY A 59 2.84 -3.82 -10.16
CA GLY A 59 2.92 -5.22 -10.60
C GLY A 59 1.69 -5.98 -10.12
N LYS A 60 1.05 -6.71 -11.04
CA LYS A 60 -0.09 -7.58 -10.76
C LYS A 60 0.19 -8.96 -11.36
N GLY A 61 0.17 -9.98 -10.52
CA GLY A 61 0.18 -11.37 -10.94
C GLY A 61 -1.17 -11.79 -11.50
N ASP A 62 -1.14 -12.82 -12.35
CA ASP A 62 -2.33 -13.43 -12.95
C ASP A 62 -3.19 -14.20 -11.93
#